data_AF-A0A951Z2K8-F1
#
_entry.id   AF-A0A951Z2K8-F1
#
_cell.length_a   1.000
_cell.length_b   1.000
_cell.length_c   1.000
_cell.angle_alpha   90.00
_cell.angle_beta   90.00
_cell.angle_gamma   90.00
#
_symmetry.space_group_name_H-M   'P 1'
#
loop_
_entity.id
_entity.type
_entity.pdbx_description
1 polymer ?
#
loop_
_entity_poly.entity_id
_entity_poly.type
_entity_poly.pdbx_seq_one_letter_code
_entity_poly.pdbx_strand_id
1 'polypeptide(L)' 'MHLYYEDHAPPHFHAVIGGQEVVVGIDPVIVLKGSLPQSEQAHVLDWARRRQADLLVQWRRARQGLPIERLER' A
#
# COMPACT_ATOMS: atom_id res chain seq x y z
N MET A 1 4.99 -26.97 -5.37
CA MET A 1 3.97 -25.90 -5.33
C MET A 1 4.69 -24.60 -5.67
N HIS A 2 4.35 -23.94 -6.78
CA HIS A 2 5.01 -22.70 -7.21
C HIS A 2 3.98 -21.58 -7.05
N LEU A 3 4.30 -20.58 -6.23
CA LEU A 3 3.52 -19.35 -6.10
C LEU A 3 4.27 -18.27 -6.86
N TYR A 4 3.73 -17.84 -8.00
CA TYR A 4 4.26 -16.69 -8.73
C TYR A 4 3.79 -15.42 -8.04
N TYR A 5 4.74 -14.60 -7.58
CA TYR A 5 4.48 -13.30 -6.95
C TYR A 5 3.64 -12.37 -7.83
N GLU A 6 3.73 -12.53 -9.15
CA GLU A 6 3.09 -11.70 -10.16
C GLU A 6 1.63 -12.07 -10.44
N ASP A 7 1.19 -13.29 -10.11
CA ASP A 7 -0.16 -13.74 -10.51
C ASP A 7 -1.24 -13.15 -9.60
N HIS A 8 -0.94 -12.93 -8.31
CA HIS A 8 -1.86 -12.29 -7.36
C HIS A 8 -1.11 -11.56 -6.24
N ALA A 9 -0.35 -10.49 -6.57
CA ALA A 9 0.17 -9.62 -5.53
C ALA A 9 -0.99 -9.11 -4.66
N PRO A 10 -0.90 -9.22 -3.31
CA PRO A 10 -1.94 -8.70 -2.44
C PRO A 10 -2.13 -7.20 -2.71
N PRO A 11 -3.32 -6.64 -2.44
CA PRO A 11 -3.54 -5.20 -2.53
C PRO A 11 -2.46 -4.46 -1.74
N HIS A 12 -1.70 -3.57 -2.40
CA HIS A 12 -0.61 -2.84 -1.77
C HIS A 12 -0.47 -1.43 -2.34
N PHE A 13 0.26 -0.58 -1.62
CA PHE A 13 0.69 0.73 -2.11
C PHE A 13 2.14 1.01 -1.69
N HIS A 14 2.75 1.96 -2.39
CA HIS A 14 4.11 2.43 -2.11
C HIS A 14 4.03 3.77 -1.36
N ALA A 15 4.75 3.90 -0.26
CA ALA A 15 4.96 5.16 0.42
C ALA A 15 6.45 5.54 0.36
N VAL A 16 6.73 6.78 -0.06
CA VAL A 16 8.09 7.32 -0.13
C VAL A 16 8.21 8.52 0.81
N ILE A 17 9.09 8.41 1.80
CA ILE A 17 9.37 9.46 2.79
C ILE A 17 10.89 9.58 2.95
N GLY A 18 11.43 10.81 2.87
CA GLY A 18 12.87 11.03 3.02
C GLY A 18 13.76 10.31 1.99
N GLY A 19 13.21 9.89 0.84
CA GLY A 19 13.91 9.08 -0.15
C GLY A 19 13.93 7.57 0.15
N GLN A 20 13.33 7.14 1.26
CA GLN A 20 13.13 5.74 1.60
C GLN A 20 11.74 5.28 1.12
N GLU A 21 11.66 4.06 0.59
CA GLU A 21 10.42 3.45 0.13
C GLU A 21 10.00 2.30 1.05
N VAL A 22 8.69 2.23 1.34
CA VAL A 22 8.05 1.08 1.96
C VAL A 22 6.84 0.63 1.12
N VAL A 23 6.70 -0.68 0.98
CA VAL A 23 5.53 -1.32 0.36
C VAL A 23 4.63 -1.83 1.47
N VAL A 24 3.39 -1.35 1.48
CA VAL A 24 2.41 -1.63 2.52
C VAL A 24 1.22 -2.36 1.91
N GLY A 25 0.88 -3.52 2.47
CA GLY A 25 -0.36 -4.23 2.17
C GLY A 25 -1.56 -3.41 2.62
N ILE A 26 -2.64 -3.45 1.85
CA ILE A 26 -3.90 -2.78 2.18
C ILE A 26 -4.81 -3.72 2.96
N ASP A 27 -4.81 -5.01 2.63
CA ASP A 27 -5.62 -6.01 3.32
C ASP A 27 -4.85 -7.34 3.43
N PRO A 28 -4.20 -7.61 4.58
CA PRO A 28 -4.16 -6.79 5.80
C PRO A 28 -3.22 -5.57 5.69
N VAL A 29 -3.40 -4.59 6.58
CA VAL A 29 -2.49 -3.42 6.70
C VAL A 29 -1.18 -3.81 7.40
N ILE A 30 -0.20 -4.21 6.60
CA ILE A 30 1.12 -4.68 7.05
C ILE A 30 2.24 -4.17 6.14
N VAL A 31 3.47 -4.10 6.65
CA VAL A 31 4.64 -3.86 5.78
C VAL A 31 4.97 -5.16 5.03
N LEU A 32 5.06 -5.08 3.71
CA LEU A 32 5.44 -6.19 2.84
C LEU A 32 6.92 -6.12 2.44
N LYS A 33 7.47 -4.91 2.26
CA LYS A 33 8.86 -4.69 1.87
C LYS A 33 9.34 -3.31 2.28
N GLY A 34 10.63 -3.19 2.55
CA GLY A 34 11.27 -1.92 2.90
C GLY A 34 11.05 -1.54 4.36
N SER A 35 11.51 -0.35 4.73
CA SER A 35 11.37 0.19 6.07
C SER A 35 11.50 1.71 6.05
N LEU A 36 10.87 2.33 7.04
CA LEU A 36 11.00 3.75 7.35
C LEU A 36 11.46 3.89 8.81
N PRO A 37 11.93 5.08 9.22
CA PRO A 37 11.99 5.44 10.63
C PRO A 37 10.70 5.06 11.36
N GLN A 38 10.82 4.56 12.59
CA GLN A 38 9.70 3.94 13.31
C GLN A 38 8.45 4.84 13.40
N SER A 39 8.63 6.14 13.63
CA SER A 39 7.55 7.12 13.69
C SER A 39 6.83 7.30 12.35
N GLU A 40 7.58 7.36 11.24
CA GLU A 40 7.03 7.49 9.90
C GLU A 40 6.29 6.22 9.47
N GLN A 41 6.86 5.05 9.76
CA GLN A 41 6.19 3.78 9.48
C GLN A 41 4.88 3.65 10.27
N ALA A 42 4.89 4.02 11.55
CA ALA A 42 3.69 4.03 12.37
C ALA A 42 2.62 4.96 11.78
N HIS A 43 3.03 6.17 11.35
CA HIS A 43 2.14 7.13 10.70
C HIS A 43 1.53 6.59 9.40
N VAL A 44 2.33 5.98 8.52
CA VAL A 44 1.85 5.37 7.26
C VAL A 44 0.85 4.24 7.53
N LEU A 45 1.14 3.35 8.48
CA LEU A 45 0.24 2.24 8.82
C LEU A 45 -1.07 2.72 9.44
N ASP A 46 -1.01 3.74 10.29
CA ASP A 46 -2.17 4.35 10.92
C ASP A 46 -3.06 5.09 9.89
N TRP A 47 -2.44 5.84 8.97
CA TRP A 47 -3.12 6.43 7.82
C TRP A 47 -3.81 5.36 6.95
N ALA A 48 -3.11 4.27 6.65
CA ALA A 48 -3.64 3.17 5.84
C ALA A 48 -4.83 2.47 6.50
N ARG A 49 -4.80 2.25 7.82
CA ARG A 49 -5.93 1.66 8.56
C ARG A 49 -7.18 2.54 8.49
N ARG A 50 -7.04 3.85 8.65
CA ARG A 50 -8.17 4.80 8.52
C ARG A 50 -8.77 4.86 7.12
N ARG A 51 -7.98 4.56 6.09
CA ARG A 51 -8.36 4.67 4.66
C ARG A 51 -8.43 3.32 3.95
N GLN A 52 -8.50 2.21 4.69
CA GLN A 52 -8.37 0.88 4.12
C GLN A 52 -9.42 0.61 3.03
N ALA A 53 -10.67 1.03 3.27
CA ALA A 53 -11.77 0.88 2.30
C ALA A 53 -11.49 1.66 1.00
N ASP A 54 -11.08 2.92 1.10
CA ASP A 54 -10.77 3.78 -0.05
C ASP A 54 -9.56 3.24 -0.83
N LEU A 55 -8.53 2.80 -0.13
CA LEU A 55 -7.35 2.17 -0.71
C LEU A 55 -7.73 0.90 -1.51
N LEU A 56 -8.65 0.09 -1.00
CA LEU A 56 -9.16 -1.08 -1.73
C LEU A 56 -9.92 -0.69 -3.00
N VAL A 57 -10.71 0.39 -2.96
CA VAL A 57 -11.41 0.91 -4.14
C VAL A 57 -10.40 1.39 -5.18
N GLN A 58 -9.43 2.20 -4.78
CA GLN A 58 -8.40 2.71 -5.69
C GLN A 58 -7.54 1.58 -6.25
N TRP A 59 -7.20 0.57 -5.44
CA TRP A 59 -6.48 -0.61 -5.91
C TRP A 59 -7.24 -1.36 -7.00
N ARG A 60 -8.55 -1.57 -6.82
CA ARG A 60 -9.40 -2.21 -7.84
C ARG A 60 -9.47 -1.39 -9.13
N ARG A 61 -9.60 -0.06 -9.02
CA ARG A 61 -9.57 0.87 -10.16
C ARG A 61 -8.24 0.80 -10.91
N ALA A 62 -7.12 0.86 -10.19
CA ALA A 62 -5.78 0.75 -10.76
C ALA A 62 -5.59 -0.56 -11.53
N ARG A 63 -6.04 -1.70 -10.98
CA ARG A 63 -6.01 -3.00 -11.66
C ARG A 63 -6.85 -3.06 -12.93
N GLN A 64 -7.84 -2.18 -13.07
CA GLN A 64 -8.68 -2.06 -14.27
C GLN A 64 -8.12 -1.03 -15.28
N GLY A 65 -6.94 -0.45 -15.01
CA GLY A 65 -6.36 0.61 -15.84
C GLY A 65 -7.05 1.96 -15.70
N LEU A 66 -7.90 2.13 -14.68
CA LEU A 66 -8.55 3.39 -14.39
C LEU A 66 -7.60 4.33 -13.62
N PRO A 67 -7.73 5.66 -13.80
CA PRO A 67 -6.92 6.62 -13.06
C PRO A 67 -7.15 6.49 -11.56
N ILE A 68 -6.04 6.53 -10.81
CA ILE A 68 -6.02 6.59 -9.36
C ILE A 68 -6.30 8.03 -8.94
N GLU A 69 -7.28 8.22 -8.07
CA GLU A 69 -7.58 9.54 -7.51
C GLU A 69 -6.55 9.88 -6.43
N ARG A 70 -6.17 11.16 -6.32
CA ARG A 70 -5.21 11.61 -5.31
C ARG A 70 -5.82 11.38 -3.92
N LEU A 71 -5.24 10.45 -3.17
CA LEU A 71 -5.52 10.30 -1.74
C LEU A 71 -4.73 11.39 -1.00
N GLU A 72 -5.44 12.30 -0.34
CA GLU A 72 -4.84 13.32 0.53
C GLU A 72 -4.08 12.63 1.69
N ARG A 73 -2.83 13.05 1.94
CA ARG A 73 -1.97 12.53 3.01
C ARG A 73 -2.44 13.04 4.37
#